data_AF-A0A392RC99-F1
#
_entry.id   AF-A0A392RC99-F1
#
_cell.length_a   1.000
_cell.length_b   1.000
_cell.length_c   1.000
_cell.angle_alpha   90.00
_cell.angle_beta   90.00
_cell.angle_gamma   90.00
#
_symmetry.space_group_name_H-M   'P 1'
#
loop_
_entity.id
_entity.type
_entity.pdbx_description
1 polymer ?
#
loop_
_entity_poly.entity_id
_entity_poly.type
_entity_poly.pdbx_seq_one_letter_code
_entity_poly.pdbx_strand_id
1 'polypeptide(L)'
;MVDFESFKVNDFDIEDLFVKQGWKRYFDMLNGPIYSRLVKEFWMKAQVYDELSARLEEEALVRKDPSLKGKSREELGLSIFNGTVIKSVIAG
;
A
#
# COMPACT_ATOMS: atom_id res chain seq x y z
N MET A 1 2.88 -5.88 -23.55
CA MET A 1 1.44 -6.12 -23.56
C MET A 1 1.22 -7.42 -24.30
N VAL A 2 0.51 -8.38 -23.73
CA VAL A 2 0.17 -9.63 -24.42
C VAL A 2 -1.05 -9.35 -25.27
N ASP A 3 -0.89 -9.46 -26.58
CA ASP A 3 -1.92 -9.19 -27.58
C ASP A 3 -2.32 -10.50 -28.27
N PHE A 4 -3.39 -11.11 -27.76
CA PHE A 4 -3.91 -12.37 -28.29
C PHE A 4 -4.53 -12.23 -29.68
N GLU A 5 -5.04 -11.03 -30.03
CA GLU A 5 -5.57 -10.76 -31.37
C GLU A 5 -4.46 -10.78 -32.43
N SER A 6 -3.31 -10.18 -32.11
CA SER A 6 -2.12 -10.26 -32.98
C SER A 6 -1.68 -11.70 -33.22
N PHE A 7 -1.71 -12.57 -32.21
CA PHE A 7 -1.37 -13.99 -32.40
C PHE A 7 -2.38 -14.71 -33.30
N LYS A 8 -3.67 -14.45 -33.09
CA LYS A 8 -4.75 -15.07 -33.86
C LYS A 8 -4.70 -14.71 -35.35
N VAL A 9 -4.38 -13.46 -35.68
CA VAL A 9 -4.19 -12.97 -37.07
C VAL A 9 -3.00 -13.65 -37.76
N ASN A 10 -2.05 -14.20 -37.00
CA ASN A 10 -0.89 -14.93 -37.51
C ASN A 10 -1.06 -16.46 -37.38
N ASP A 11 -2.30 -16.97 -37.35
CA ASP A 11 -2.66 -18.39 -37.24
C ASP A 11 -2.21 -19.07 -35.93
N PHE A 12 -1.96 -18.29 -34.87
CA PHE A 12 -1.67 -18.80 -33.52
C PHE A 12 -2.84 -18.53 -32.56
N ASP A 13 -3.79 -19.48 -32.47
CA ASP A 13 -4.87 -19.42 -31.47
C ASP A 13 -4.46 -20.15 -30.18
N ILE A 14 -3.77 -19.42 -29.29
CA ILE A 14 -3.19 -19.95 -28.04
C ILE A 14 -3.82 -19.36 -26.78
N GLU A 15 -4.76 -18.41 -26.91
CA GLU A 15 -5.35 -17.70 -25.77
C GLU A 15 -6.02 -18.66 -24.78
N ASP A 16 -6.81 -19.60 -25.30
CA ASP A 16 -7.55 -20.57 -24.49
C ASP A 16 -6.63 -21.45 -23.63
N LEU A 17 -5.40 -21.75 -24.10
CA LEU A 17 -4.40 -22.49 -23.33
C LEU A 17 -4.01 -21.76 -22.05
N PHE A 18 -3.83 -20.43 -22.13
CA PHE A 18 -3.45 -19.61 -20.99
C PHE A 18 -4.63 -19.32 -20.07
N VAL A 19 -5.83 -19.15 -20.63
CA VAL A 19 -7.07 -18.99 -19.84
C VAL A 19 -7.31 -20.24 -18.99
N LYS A 20 -7.17 -21.43 -19.57
CA LYS A 20 -7.32 -22.71 -18.85
C LYS A 20 -6.28 -22.92 -17.75
N GLN A 21 -5.08 -22.36 -17.90
CA GLN A 21 -4.05 -22.37 -16.86
C GLN A 21 -4.29 -21.31 -15.76
N GLY A 22 -5.32 -20.47 -15.89
CA GLY A 22 -5.65 -19.42 -14.92
C GLY A 22 -4.85 -18.13 -15.07
N TRP A 23 -4.14 -17.93 -16.20
CA TRP A 23 -3.24 -16.79 -16.39
C TRP A 23 -3.95 -15.50 -16.83
N LYS A 24 -5.25 -15.56 -17.14
CA LYS A 24 -6.02 -14.42 -17.64
C LYS A 24 -5.86 -13.17 -16.76
N ARG A 25 -6.03 -13.32 -15.44
CA ARG A 25 -5.91 -12.21 -14.49
C ARG A 25 -4.51 -11.58 -14.46
N TYR A 26 -3.48 -12.37 -14.69
CA TYR A 26 -2.10 -11.88 -14.74
C TYR A 26 -1.88 -11.03 -16.00
N PHE A 27 -2.38 -11.47 -17.15
CA PHE A 27 -2.31 -10.67 -18.39
C PHE A 27 -3.17 -9.41 -18.31
N ASP A 28 -4.35 -9.47 -17.70
CA ASP A 28 -5.17 -8.28 -17.45
C ASP A 28 -4.42 -7.26 -16.59
N MET A 29 -3.68 -7.71 -15.57
CA MET A 29 -2.84 -6.84 -14.74
C MET A 29 -1.66 -6.25 -15.52
N LEU A 30 -0.97 -7.06 -16.34
CA LEU A 30 0.16 -6.59 -17.16
C LEU A 30 -0.26 -5.61 -18.26
N ASN A 31 -1.42 -5.83 -18.85
CA ASN A 31 -1.98 -4.99 -19.91
C ASN A 31 -2.76 -3.79 -19.34
N GLY A 32 -3.11 -3.83 -18.05
CA GLY A 32 -3.75 -2.75 -17.33
C GLY A 32 -2.83 -1.52 -17.17
N PRO A 33 -3.41 -0.38 -16.76
CA PRO A 33 -2.65 0.83 -16.54
C PRO A 33 -1.55 0.62 -15.49
N ILE A 34 -0.31 0.83 -15.89
CA ILE A 34 0.83 0.90 -14.97
C ILE A 34 0.82 2.29 -14.34
N TYR A 35 0.37 2.38 -13.09
CA TYR A 35 0.38 3.63 -12.33
C TYR A 35 1.78 3.92 -11.75
N SER A 36 2.80 3.96 -12.62
CA SER A 36 4.20 4.20 -12.23
C SER A 36 4.36 5.48 -11.41
N ARG A 37 3.64 6.53 -11.79
CA ARG A 37 3.60 7.80 -11.05
C ARG A 37 2.98 7.65 -9.67
N LEU A 38 1.88 6.91 -9.54
CA LEU A 38 1.24 6.66 -8.25
C LEU A 38 2.16 5.87 -7.31
N VAL A 39 2.82 4.82 -7.82
CA VAL A 39 3.77 4.01 -7.03
C VAL A 39 4.96 4.86 -6.61
N LYS A 40 5.51 5.66 -7.53
CA LYS A 40 6.61 6.59 -7.23
C LYS A 40 6.21 7.58 -6.15
N GLU A 41 5.08 8.26 -6.33
CA GLU A 41 4.59 9.23 -5.37
C GLU A 41 4.33 8.54 -4.02
N PHE A 42 3.71 7.35 -4.02
CA PHE A 42 3.41 6.57 -2.81
C PHE A 42 4.67 6.40 -1.96
N TRP A 43 5.75 5.90 -2.57
CA TRP A 43 7.02 5.68 -1.88
C TRP A 43 7.70 6.99 -1.45
N MET A 44 7.60 8.05 -2.25
CA MET A 44 8.16 9.35 -1.89
C MET A 44 7.48 9.98 -0.66
N LYS A 45 6.20 9.69 -0.42
CA LYS A 45 5.43 10.23 0.72
C LYS A 45 5.17 9.21 1.82
N ALA A 46 5.61 7.97 1.65
CA ALA A 46 5.46 6.92 2.64
C ALA A 46 6.32 7.24 3.88
N GLN A 47 5.75 7.03 5.05
CA GLN A 47 6.44 7.11 6.33
C GLN A 47 6.29 5.79 7.07
N VAL A 48 7.39 5.31 7.65
CA VAL A 48 7.36 4.16 8.54
C VAL A 48 6.91 4.66 9.91
N TYR A 49 5.84 4.06 10.42
CA TYR A 49 5.36 4.30 11.77
C TYR A 49 5.66 3.06 12.62
N ASP A 50 6.68 3.18 13.45
CA ASP A 50 7.20 2.13 14.33
C ASP A 50 6.95 2.46 15.81
N GLU A 51 7.47 1.60 16.70
CA GLU A 51 7.30 1.77 18.15
C GLU A 51 7.92 3.08 18.65
N LEU A 52 9.07 3.48 18.09
CA LEU A 52 9.72 4.75 18.43
C LEU A 52 8.83 5.93 18.04
N SER A 53 8.27 5.92 16.83
CA SER A 53 7.34 6.95 16.35
C SER A 53 6.11 7.06 17.27
N ALA A 54 5.58 5.90 17.70
CA ALA A 54 4.46 5.83 18.62
C ALA A 54 4.80 6.46 19.99
N ARG A 55 5.96 6.15 20.55
CA ARG A 55 6.42 6.73 21.82
C ARG A 55 6.66 8.24 21.72
N LEU A 56 7.26 8.70 20.63
CA LEU A 56 7.51 10.13 20.40
C LEU A 56 6.20 10.94 20.32
N GLU A 57 5.14 10.34 19.78
CA GLU A 57 3.80 10.94 19.75
C GLU A 57 3.22 11.12 21.16
N GLU A 58 3.34 10.11 22.02
CA GLU A 58 2.93 10.20 23.44
C GLU A 58 3.74 11.27 24.17
N GLU A 59 5.07 11.23 24.04
CA GLU A 59 5.98 12.18 24.68
C GLU A 59 5.69 13.62 24.22
N ALA A 60 5.33 13.83 22.95
CA ALA A 60 4.96 15.13 22.43
C ALA A 60 3.66 15.66 23.05
N LEU A 61 2.67 14.80 23.32
CA LEU A 61 1.45 15.19 24.05
C LEU A 61 1.73 15.50 25.51
N VAL A 62 2.48 14.64 26.20
CA VAL A 62 2.86 14.87 27.61
C VAL A 62 3.72 16.13 27.78
N ARG A 63 4.56 16.46 26.79
CA ARG A 63 5.34 17.71 26.81
C ARG A 63 4.45 18.95 26.67
N LYS A 64 3.36 18.86 25.89
CA LYS A 64 2.37 19.95 25.74
C LYS A 64 1.49 20.07 26.98
N ASP A 65 1.10 18.95 27.57
CA ASP A 65 0.30 18.89 28.79
C ASP A 65 0.87 17.86 29.78
N PRO A 66 1.67 18.33 30.77
CA PRO A 66 2.27 17.46 31.78
C PRO A 66 1.29 16.68 32.65
N SER A 67 0.01 17.07 32.70
CA SER A 67 -1.03 16.35 33.46
C SER A 67 -1.38 14.99 32.84
N LEU A 68 -1.02 14.79 31.57
CA LEU A 68 -1.25 13.56 30.83
C LEU A 68 -0.22 12.46 31.13
N LYS A 69 0.78 12.75 31.97
CA LYS A 69 1.83 11.81 32.32
C LYS A 69 1.26 10.55 32.98
N GLY A 70 1.62 9.38 32.46
CA GLY A 70 1.20 8.08 33.00
C GLY A 70 -0.14 7.55 32.48
N LYS A 71 -0.82 8.31 31.61
CA LYS A 71 -2.03 7.84 30.92
C LYS A 71 -1.71 6.83 29.82
N SER A 72 -2.66 5.95 29.52
CA SER A 72 -2.56 5.02 28.38
C SER A 72 -2.69 5.75 27.05
N ARG A 73 -2.26 5.13 25.94
CA ARG A 73 -2.44 5.70 24.58
C ARG A 73 -3.90 6.04 24.28
N GLU A 74 -4.82 5.17 24.67
CA GLU A 74 -6.25 5.35 24.43
C GLU A 74 -6.79 6.54 25.24
N GLU A 75 -6.33 6.70 26.48
CA GLU A 75 -6.67 7.86 27.34
C GLU A 75 -6.08 9.17 26.82
N LEU A 76 -4.98 9.12 26.06
CA LEU A 76 -4.41 10.25 25.34
C LEU A 76 -5.16 10.56 24.02
N GLY A 77 -6.16 9.74 23.65
CA GLY A 77 -6.86 9.83 22.38
C GLY A 77 -6.02 9.35 21.18
N LEU A 78 -4.94 8.62 21.44
CA LEU A 78 -4.07 8.06 20.42
C LEU A 78 -4.54 6.66 20.01
N SER A 79 -4.29 6.31 18.75
CA SER A 79 -4.51 4.94 18.26
C SER A 79 -3.59 3.94 18.96
N ILE A 80 -4.11 2.74 19.20
CA ILE A 80 -3.34 1.61 19.73
C ILE A 80 -2.24 1.25 18.73
N PHE A 81 -1.02 1.07 19.24
CA PHE A 81 0.08 0.58 18.43
C PHE A 81 0.03 -0.96 18.32
N ASN A 82 -0.33 -1.48 17.15
CA ASN A 82 -0.42 -2.92 16.89
C ASN A 82 0.78 -3.49 16.11
N GLY A 83 1.81 -2.67 15.86
CA GLY A 83 3.00 -3.05 15.11
C GLY A 83 3.42 -2.01 14.09
N THR A 84 4.57 -2.25 13.46
CA THR A 84 5.14 -1.34 12.45
C THR A 84 4.28 -1.33 11.20
N VAL A 85 3.88 -0.14 10.75
CA VAL A 85 3.07 0.05 9.54
C VAL A 85 3.67 1.13 8.65
N ILE A 86 3.38 1.05 7.35
CA ILE A 86 3.70 2.12 6.40
C ILE A 86 2.45 2.98 6.23
N LYS A 87 2.56 4.27 6.54
CA LYS A 87 1.50 5.26 6.34
C LYS A 87 1.83 6.10 5.10
N SER A 88 0.84 6.41 4.26
CA SER A 88 1.01 7.31 3.12
C SER A 88 -0.29 8.09 2.88
N VAL A 89 -0.16 9.37 2.54
CA VAL A 89 -1.29 10.32 2.36
C VAL A 89 -1.77 10.42 0.91
N ILE A 90 -1.35 9.49 0.04
CA ILE A 90 -1.60 9.57 -1.41
C ILE A 90 -2.98 9.07 -1.82
N ALA A 91 -3.69 8.38 -0.93
CA ALA A 91 -5.05 7.90 -1.17
C ALA A 91 -6.13 8.52 -0.26
N GLY A 92 -5.77 9.53 0.55
CA GLY A 92 -6.64 10.12 1.59
C GLY A 92 -6.27 9.64 2.98
#